data_AF-A0A814HLL0-F1
#
_entry.id   AF-A0A814HLL0-F1
#
_cell.length_a   1.000
_cell.length_b   1.000
_cell.length_c   1.000
_cell.angle_alpha   90.00
_cell.angle_beta   90.00
_cell.angle_gamma   90.00
#
_symmetry.space_group_name_H-M   'P 1'
#
loop_
_entity.id
_entity.type
_entity.pdbx_description
1 polymer ?
#
loop_
_entity_poly.entity_id
_entity_poly.type
_entity_poly.pdbx_seq_one_letter_code
_entity_poly.pdbx_strand_id
1 'polypeptide(L)'
;MFTCRRSILVILLFSTSSIFIYFKDELYSYVYAEFFIPLLTSLDESYVQDITKTRKLLNIPRVIVSLSSFGPRLLLIDDTIHTVFRQSYKPDIVYLNIPKEIKRYNTTYEQIPHNINLLVKQYYPKIQILTGKDYGPSTKLLDYKIMEMEASQYLLHSILHIEKDPDSLIITIDDDCLYHPSTFAYLIGTVFNLPWNLIPAFLCETYNPRSKIWTWRSTRGKCYGILAAFGSVIYRRRDIDDTIFNYTDVPRSCYIHDDIYISGHLYRKHIRSYTIGRGTGLLDFGIPWSIKYNPKLTNLKLTHLTISKMKNTIELKNDCIRYFNYFR
;
A
#
# COMPACT_ATOMS: atom_id res chain seq x y z
N MET A 1 25.42 14.96 -52.43
CA MET A 1 24.54 16.14 -52.56
C MET A 1 23.61 16.14 -51.35
N PHE A 2 23.54 17.26 -50.64
CA PHE A 2 23.29 17.39 -49.20
C PHE A 2 22.04 16.69 -48.63
N THR A 3 22.25 15.87 -47.59
CA THR A 3 21.25 15.51 -46.58
C THR A 3 21.05 16.70 -45.64
N CYS A 4 19.86 17.30 -45.65
CA CYS A 4 19.51 18.39 -44.75
C CYS A 4 19.23 17.81 -43.35
N ARG A 5 20.24 17.78 -42.47
CA ARG A 5 20.05 17.65 -41.02
C ARG A 5 19.54 19.00 -40.49
N ARG A 6 18.25 19.09 -40.16
CA ARG A 6 17.74 20.21 -39.36
C ARG A 6 18.06 19.97 -37.89
N SER A 7 19.02 20.72 -37.38
CA SER A 7 19.26 20.86 -35.95
C SER A 7 18.06 21.59 -35.31
N ILE A 8 17.44 20.96 -34.31
CA ILE A 8 16.41 21.59 -33.48
C ILE A 8 17.15 22.35 -32.38
N LEU A 9 16.98 23.67 -32.33
CA LEU A 9 17.45 24.50 -31.23
C LEU A 9 16.34 24.56 -30.17
N VAL A 10 16.52 23.85 -29.06
CA VAL A 10 15.64 23.97 -27.90
C VAL A 10 16.26 25.00 -26.96
N ILE A 11 15.61 26.17 -26.83
CA ILE A 11 15.98 27.19 -25.85
C ILE A 11 15.11 26.96 -24.62
N LEU A 12 15.71 26.56 -23.50
CA LEU A 12 15.03 26.44 -22.21
C LEU A 12 15.21 27.74 -21.44
N LEU A 13 14.12 28.50 -21.29
CA LEU A 13 14.07 29.65 -20.38
C LEU A 13 13.39 29.21 -19.09
N PHE A 14 14.09 29.36 -17.97
CA PHE A 14 13.58 29.07 -16.65
C PHE A 14 13.02 30.34 -16.02
N SER A 15 11.74 30.33 -15.67
CA SER A 15 11.21 31.17 -14.60
C SER A 15 10.70 30.27 -13.48
N THR A 16 10.58 30.82 -12.27
CA THR A 16 10.27 30.09 -11.02
C THR A 16 8.95 29.29 -11.03
N SER A 17 8.20 29.30 -12.13
CA SER A 17 6.90 28.61 -12.23
C SER A 17 6.57 28.03 -13.61
N SER A 18 7.45 28.11 -14.61
CA SER A 18 7.16 27.58 -15.96
C SER A 18 8.42 27.31 -16.80
N ILE A 19 8.37 26.25 -17.61
CA ILE A 19 9.31 26.00 -18.73
C ILE A 19 8.55 26.26 -20.03
N PHE A 20 9.10 27.12 -20.88
CA PHE A 20 8.56 27.38 -22.21
C PHE A 20 9.42 26.67 -23.26
N ILE A 21 8.79 25.90 -24.14
CA ILE A 21 9.46 25.26 -25.27
C ILE A 21 8.93 25.94 -26.54
N TYR A 22 9.82 26.58 -27.29
CA TYR A 22 9.48 27.21 -28.56
C TYR A 22 9.57 26.21 -29.71
N PHE A 23 8.47 26.02 -30.42
CA PHE A 23 8.46 25.37 -31.72
C PHE A 23 7.83 26.32 -32.74
N LYS A 24 8.66 26.77 -33.69
CA LYS A 24 8.23 27.37 -34.96
C LYS A 24 7.03 28.34 -34.82
N ASP A 25 7.29 29.46 -34.16
CA ASP A 25 6.42 30.64 -34.04
C ASP A 25 5.11 30.48 -33.25
N GLU A 26 4.91 29.39 -32.51
CA GLU A 26 3.76 29.24 -31.60
C GLU A 26 4.18 28.92 -30.16
N LEU A 27 3.53 29.59 -29.20
CA LEU A 27 3.75 29.42 -27.75
C LEU A 27 2.76 28.39 -27.20
N TYR A 28 3.27 27.26 -26.74
CA TYR A 28 2.46 26.24 -26.07
C TYR A 28 2.71 26.26 -24.56
N SER A 29 1.66 26.51 -23.76
CA SER A 29 1.69 26.34 -22.30
C SER A 29 1.19 24.95 -21.92
N TYR A 30 2.08 24.08 -21.43
CA TYR A 30 1.70 22.77 -20.92
C TYR A 30 1.79 22.73 -19.39
N VAL A 31 0.67 22.39 -18.74
CA VAL A 31 0.64 22.08 -17.30
C VAL A 31 1.04 20.60 -17.13
N TYR A 32 2.10 20.41 -16.35
CA TYR A 32 2.80 19.16 -15.98
C TYR A 32 1.98 17.86 -15.98
N ALA A 33 2.52 16.80 -16.61
CA ALA A 33 2.48 15.43 -16.05
C ALA A 33 3.41 14.40 -16.74
N GLU A 34 3.74 14.49 -18.04
CA GLU A 34 4.17 13.25 -18.74
C GLU A 34 5.66 13.08 -19.09
N PHE A 35 6.53 14.09 -18.92
CA PHE A 35 7.91 13.98 -19.44
C PHE A 35 9.03 13.68 -18.43
N PHE A 36 8.75 13.55 -17.12
CA PHE A 36 9.82 13.45 -16.12
C PHE A 36 10.33 12.02 -15.79
N ILE A 37 9.78 10.97 -16.42
CA ILE A 37 10.07 9.58 -16.02
C ILE A 37 11.31 8.95 -16.67
N PRO A 38 11.77 9.27 -17.90
CA PRO A 38 12.86 8.50 -18.52
C PRO A 38 14.29 8.82 -18.06
N LEU A 39 14.55 9.92 -17.33
CA LEU A 39 15.93 10.34 -17.00
C LEU A 39 16.51 9.71 -15.72
N LEU A 40 15.72 8.95 -14.97
CA LEU A 40 16.08 8.51 -13.60
C LEU A 40 16.69 7.10 -13.49
N THR A 41 16.99 6.42 -14.61
CA THR A 41 17.37 4.98 -14.56
C THR A 41 18.87 4.68 -14.53
N SER A 42 19.76 5.66 -14.29
CA SER A 42 21.21 5.36 -14.26
C SER A 42 21.99 6.25 -13.29
N LEU A 43 21.76 6.17 -11.98
CA LEU A 43 22.60 6.91 -11.02
C LEU A 43 22.91 6.12 -9.74
N ASP A 44 24.16 6.30 -9.32
CA ASP A 44 24.97 5.64 -8.27
C ASP A 44 24.52 5.98 -6.83
N GLU A 45 24.98 5.21 -5.83
CA GLU A 45 24.51 5.24 -4.44
C GLU A 45 24.65 6.59 -3.71
N SER A 46 25.58 7.46 -4.13
CA SER A 46 25.72 8.83 -3.60
C SER A 46 24.50 9.74 -3.90
N TYR A 47 23.64 9.34 -4.83
CA TYR A 47 22.49 10.12 -5.31
C TYR A 47 21.21 9.95 -4.45
N VAL A 48 21.17 8.96 -3.54
CA VAL A 48 19.98 8.68 -2.71
C VAL A 48 19.69 9.83 -1.71
N GLN A 49 20.73 10.48 -1.18
CA GLN A 49 20.55 11.65 -0.32
C GLN A 49 20.05 12.86 -1.11
N ASP A 50 20.50 13.01 -2.36
CA ASP A 50 20.16 14.16 -3.21
C ASP A 50 18.74 14.04 -3.82
N ILE A 51 18.27 12.82 -4.11
CA ILE A 51 16.86 12.57 -4.45
C ILE A 51 15.94 12.91 -3.28
N THR A 52 16.31 12.56 -2.04
CA THR A 52 15.47 12.88 -0.88
C THR A 52 15.36 14.40 -0.69
N LYS A 53 16.46 15.13 -0.87
CA LYS A 53 16.49 16.59 -0.83
C LYS A 53 15.71 17.22 -1.98
N THR A 54 15.90 16.74 -3.21
CA THR A 54 15.20 17.21 -4.41
C THR A 54 13.71 16.90 -4.37
N ARG A 55 13.31 15.73 -3.87
CA ARG A 55 11.89 15.38 -3.65
C ARG A 55 11.27 16.28 -2.61
N LYS A 56 11.98 16.60 -1.53
CA LYS A 56 11.50 17.55 -0.52
C LYS A 56 11.36 18.96 -1.12
N LEU A 57 12.29 19.38 -1.98
CA LEU A 57 12.22 20.65 -2.71
C LEU A 57 11.07 20.69 -3.73
N LEU A 58 10.79 19.57 -4.40
CA LEU A 58 9.69 19.40 -5.36
C LEU A 58 8.39 18.95 -4.70
N ASN A 59 8.37 18.84 -3.37
CA ASN A 59 7.26 18.34 -2.56
C ASN A 59 6.66 17.02 -3.07
N ILE A 60 7.50 16.10 -3.57
CA ILE A 60 7.09 14.76 -4.02
C ILE A 60 7.06 13.84 -2.81
N PRO A 61 5.88 13.39 -2.34
CA PRO A 61 5.78 12.54 -1.16
C PRO A 61 6.54 11.24 -1.31
N ARG A 62 7.10 10.78 -0.20
CA ARG A 62 7.68 9.43 -0.10
C ARG A 62 6.56 8.39 -0.22
N VAL A 63 6.77 7.36 -1.03
CA VAL A 63 5.84 6.26 -1.25
C VAL A 63 6.39 4.99 -0.61
N ILE A 64 5.69 4.52 0.41
CA ILE A 64 6.00 3.31 1.15
C ILE A 64 5.00 2.24 0.75
N VAL A 65 5.48 1.02 0.50
CA VAL A 65 4.62 -0.16 0.41
C VAL A 65 4.82 -0.98 1.67
N SER A 66 3.73 -1.46 2.25
CA SER A 66 3.80 -2.31 3.42
C SER A 66 2.90 -3.52 3.29
N LEU A 67 3.44 -4.66 3.68
CA LEU A 67 2.75 -5.94 3.70
C LEU A 67 3.21 -6.76 4.89
N SER A 68 2.43 -7.78 5.23
CA SER A 68 2.81 -8.78 6.23
C SER A 68 2.70 -10.16 5.65
N SER A 69 3.62 -11.05 6.01
CA SER A 69 3.55 -12.46 5.68
C SER A 69 4.10 -13.29 6.83
N PHE A 70 3.92 -14.60 6.75
CA PHE A 70 4.28 -15.50 7.83
C PHE A 70 4.39 -16.95 7.34
N GLY A 71 5.26 -17.71 8.00
CA GLY A 71 5.30 -19.16 7.88
C GLY A 71 5.28 -19.68 6.44
N PRO A 72 4.42 -20.66 6.12
CA PRO A 72 4.31 -21.22 4.77
C PRO A 72 3.99 -20.20 3.68
N ARG A 73 3.35 -19.07 3.98
CA ARG A 73 3.04 -18.04 2.96
C ARG A 73 4.29 -17.30 2.49
N LEU A 74 5.36 -17.26 3.29
CA LEU A 74 6.64 -16.71 2.88
C LEU A 74 7.26 -17.46 1.70
N LEU A 75 6.89 -18.73 1.48
CA LEU A 75 7.35 -19.52 0.33
C LEU A 75 6.69 -19.07 -0.99
N LEU A 76 5.64 -18.26 -0.92
CA LEU A 76 4.83 -17.84 -2.07
C LEU A 76 4.89 -16.34 -2.35
N ILE A 77 5.56 -15.58 -1.49
CA ILE A 77 5.54 -14.13 -1.54
C ILE A 77 6.33 -13.56 -2.72
N ASP A 78 7.25 -14.34 -3.30
CA ASP A 78 8.12 -13.94 -4.41
C ASP A 78 7.33 -13.30 -5.54
N ASP A 79 6.23 -13.93 -5.98
CA ASP A 79 5.43 -13.40 -7.10
C ASP A 79 4.79 -12.05 -6.75
N THR A 80 4.28 -11.90 -5.52
CA THR A 80 3.73 -10.64 -5.00
C THR A 80 4.82 -9.56 -5.01
N ILE A 81 5.99 -9.83 -4.43
CA ILE A 81 7.12 -8.88 -4.39
C ILE A 81 7.58 -8.50 -5.80
N HIS A 82 7.65 -9.46 -6.74
CA HIS A 82 7.95 -9.16 -8.13
C HIS A 82 6.93 -8.20 -8.76
N THR A 83 5.64 -8.34 -8.47
CA THR A 83 4.62 -7.39 -8.98
C THR A 83 4.73 -6.00 -8.37
N VAL A 84 5.14 -5.89 -7.09
CA VAL A 84 5.42 -4.60 -6.42
C VAL A 84 6.59 -3.88 -7.10
N PHE A 85 7.68 -4.59 -7.38
CA PHE A 85 8.83 -4.00 -8.05
C PHE A 85 8.65 -3.78 -9.56
N ARG A 86 7.59 -4.34 -10.17
CA ARG A 86 7.21 -4.10 -11.58
C ARG A 86 6.23 -2.94 -11.78
N GLN A 87 5.85 -2.23 -10.72
CA GLN A 87 4.93 -1.10 -10.83
C GLN A 87 5.50 0.02 -11.71
N SER A 88 4.64 0.74 -12.44
CA SER A 88 5.02 1.89 -13.25
C SER A 88 5.44 3.08 -12.40
N TYR A 89 4.84 3.21 -11.21
CA TYR A 89 5.35 4.07 -10.15
C TYR A 89 6.07 3.22 -9.10
N LYS A 90 7.38 3.42 -8.95
CA LYS A 90 8.20 2.63 -8.02
C LYS A 90 8.03 3.12 -6.58
N PRO A 91 7.86 2.22 -5.60
CA PRO A 91 7.94 2.63 -4.20
C PRO A 91 9.35 3.06 -3.84
N ASP A 92 9.47 3.97 -2.88
CA ASP A 92 10.75 4.36 -2.31
C ASP A 92 11.31 3.26 -1.40
N ILE A 93 10.43 2.54 -0.72
CA ILE A 93 10.73 1.41 0.15
C ILE A 93 9.55 0.43 0.25
N VAL A 94 9.86 -0.84 0.45
CA VAL A 94 8.92 -1.92 0.77
C VAL A 94 9.25 -2.45 2.17
N TYR A 95 8.30 -2.38 3.09
CA TYR A 95 8.41 -3.00 4.42
C TYR A 95 7.69 -4.34 4.43
N LEU A 96 8.45 -5.42 4.56
CA LEU A 96 7.91 -6.77 4.73
C LEU A 96 7.89 -7.12 6.22
N ASN A 97 6.70 -7.13 6.82
CA ASN A 97 6.51 -7.47 8.22
C ASN A 97 6.40 -8.99 8.38
N ILE A 98 7.31 -9.59 9.15
CA ILE A 98 7.37 -11.01 9.45
C ILE A 98 7.33 -11.20 10.98
N PRO A 99 6.14 -11.41 11.57
CA PRO A 99 6.07 -11.70 12.99
C PRO A 99 6.72 -13.06 13.30
N LYS A 100 7.46 -13.13 14.41
CA LYS A 100 8.09 -14.38 14.85
C LYS A 100 7.08 -15.39 15.40
N GLU A 101 6.08 -14.89 16.11
CA GLU A 101 5.00 -15.69 16.70
C GLU A 101 3.70 -15.39 15.97
N ILE A 102 3.02 -16.41 15.45
CA ILE A 102 1.72 -16.27 14.78
C ILE A 102 0.62 -16.80 15.69
N LYS A 103 0.00 -15.88 16.43
CA LYS A 103 -0.95 -16.19 17.51
C LYS A 103 -2.16 -16.98 17.03
N ARG A 104 -2.65 -16.65 15.84
CA ARG A 104 -3.83 -17.31 15.24
C ARG A 104 -3.61 -18.80 14.91
N TYR A 105 -2.36 -19.22 14.74
CA TYR A 105 -2.00 -20.61 14.45
C TYR A 105 -1.19 -21.28 15.57
N ASN A 106 -0.98 -20.57 16.68
CA ASN A 106 -0.18 -21.05 17.82
C ASN A 106 1.18 -21.63 17.36
N THR A 107 1.88 -20.88 16.51
CA THR A 107 3.13 -21.32 15.88
C THR A 107 4.17 -20.22 15.94
N THR A 108 5.43 -20.61 16.02
CA THR A 108 6.58 -19.71 16.03
C THR A 108 7.51 -20.09 14.89
N TYR A 109 8.04 -19.08 14.19
CA TYR A 109 9.01 -19.25 13.13
C TYR A 109 10.35 -18.68 13.58
N GLU A 110 11.31 -19.57 13.80
CA GLU A 110 12.65 -19.18 14.26
C GLU A 110 13.53 -18.66 13.12
N GLN A 111 13.27 -19.11 11.89
CA GLN A 111 14.10 -18.81 10.73
C GLN A 111 13.30 -18.18 9.60
N ILE A 112 13.87 -17.11 9.03
CA ILE A 112 13.39 -16.51 7.80
C ILE A 112 13.78 -17.43 6.64
N PRO A 113 12.84 -17.90 5.80
CA PRO A 113 13.13 -18.79 4.68
C PRO A 113 14.18 -18.22 3.72
N HIS A 114 14.99 -19.10 3.12
CA HIS A 114 16.09 -18.69 2.24
C HIS A 114 15.65 -17.82 1.05
N ASN A 115 14.46 -18.07 0.47
CA ASN A 115 13.93 -17.26 -0.63
C ASN A 115 13.72 -15.79 -0.24
N ILE A 116 13.37 -15.51 1.02
CA ILE A 116 13.25 -14.13 1.51
C ILE A 116 14.62 -13.43 1.54
N ASN A 117 15.67 -14.13 1.98
CA ASN A 117 17.02 -13.56 1.96
C ASN A 117 17.49 -13.26 0.52
N LEU A 118 17.12 -14.11 -0.44
CA LEU A 118 17.37 -13.87 -1.86
C LEU A 118 16.61 -12.64 -2.37
N LEU A 119 15.32 -12.48 -2.02
CA LEU A 119 14.54 -11.30 -2.37
C LEU A 119 15.14 -10.02 -1.78
N VAL A 120 15.54 -10.05 -0.50
CA VAL A 120 16.18 -8.90 0.15
C VAL A 120 17.47 -8.53 -0.58
N LYS A 121 18.31 -9.51 -0.90
CA LYS A 121 19.54 -9.27 -1.67
C LYS A 121 19.24 -8.71 -3.06
N GLN A 122 18.22 -9.23 -3.74
CA GLN A 122 17.83 -8.79 -5.08
C GLN A 122 17.33 -7.35 -5.12
N TYR A 123 16.57 -6.92 -4.12
CA TYR A 123 15.93 -5.61 -4.10
C TYR A 123 16.54 -4.65 -3.08
N TYR A 124 17.71 -4.95 -2.53
CA TYR A 124 18.41 -4.05 -1.62
C TYR A 124 18.74 -2.71 -2.33
N PRO A 125 18.63 -1.54 -1.66
CA PRO A 125 18.13 -1.30 -0.29
C PRO A 125 16.61 -1.02 -0.21
N LYS A 126 15.84 -1.33 -1.27
CA LYS A 126 14.43 -0.98 -1.44
C LYS A 126 13.45 -1.90 -0.69
N ILE A 127 13.91 -2.99 -0.10
CA ILE A 127 13.10 -3.86 0.76
C ILE A 127 13.75 -3.98 2.14
N GLN A 128 12.95 -3.84 3.19
CA GLN A 128 13.39 -4.02 4.58
C GLN A 128 12.45 -5.01 5.27
N ILE A 129 13.04 -5.94 6.02
CA ILE A 129 12.28 -6.86 6.86
C ILE A 129 12.09 -6.20 8.21
N LEU A 130 10.83 -6.15 8.64
CA LEU A 130 10.47 -5.78 10.01
C LEU A 130 10.02 -7.05 10.72
N THR A 131 10.59 -7.32 11.88
CA THR A 131 10.09 -8.39 12.77
C THR A 131 9.36 -7.76 13.92
N GLY A 132 8.30 -8.41 14.40
CA GLY A 132 7.31 -7.77 15.26
C GLY A 132 6.42 -8.73 16.02
N LYS A 133 5.51 -8.14 16.79
CA LYS A 133 4.36 -8.83 17.37
C LYS A 133 3.32 -9.07 16.27
N ASP A 134 2.66 -10.23 16.29
CA ASP A 134 1.53 -10.51 15.39
C ASP A 134 0.28 -9.78 15.85
N TYR A 135 -0.13 -8.79 15.05
CA TYR A 135 -1.41 -8.09 15.13
C TYR A 135 -2.43 -8.66 14.14
N GLY A 136 -2.25 -9.93 13.75
CA GLY A 136 -3.02 -10.52 12.68
C GLY A 136 -2.62 -9.92 11.33
N PRO A 137 -3.56 -9.76 10.38
CA PRO A 137 -3.26 -9.09 9.13
C PRO A 137 -2.95 -7.60 9.30
N SER A 138 -3.41 -6.98 10.41
CA SER A 138 -3.10 -5.58 10.70
C SER A 138 -1.60 -5.35 10.86
N THR A 139 -0.78 -6.40 11.01
CA THR A 139 0.68 -6.33 11.09
C THR A 139 1.30 -5.57 9.91
N LYS A 140 0.63 -5.51 8.74
CA LYS A 140 1.08 -4.69 7.62
C LYS A 140 1.11 -3.18 7.91
N LEU A 141 0.40 -2.69 8.92
CA LEU A 141 0.49 -1.30 9.40
C LEU A 141 0.98 -1.25 10.84
N LEU A 142 0.62 -2.23 11.65
CA LEU A 142 0.75 -2.21 13.10
C LEU A 142 1.90 -3.09 13.56
N ASP A 143 2.70 -2.54 14.45
CA ASP A 143 3.57 -3.31 15.32
C ASP A 143 3.77 -2.52 16.62
N TYR A 144 4.10 -3.24 17.68
CA TYR A 144 4.26 -2.69 19.00
C TYR A 144 5.59 -1.95 19.11
N LYS A 145 5.56 -0.83 19.83
CA LYS A 145 6.74 -0.09 20.25
C LYS A 145 7.34 -0.80 21.48
N ILE A 146 8.49 -1.44 21.34
CA ILE A 146 9.37 -1.64 22.50
C ILE A 146 10.38 -0.50 22.48
N MET A 147 10.32 0.40 23.47
CA MET A 147 11.46 1.25 23.80
C MET A 147 12.26 0.53 24.89
N GLU A 148 13.51 0.18 24.54
CA GLU A 148 14.77 0.06 25.33
C GLU A 148 14.72 0.03 26.88
N MET A 149 15.61 -0.67 27.63
CA MET A 149 16.98 -1.12 27.31
C MET A 149 17.60 -2.03 28.40
N GLU A 150 18.39 -3.03 27.99
CA GLU A 150 19.82 -3.18 28.36
C GLU A 150 20.51 -3.90 27.19
N ALA A 151 21.78 -3.56 26.97
CA ALA A 151 22.58 -3.81 25.77
C ALA A 151 22.28 -5.12 25.02
N SER A 152 21.97 -4.98 23.73
CA SER A 152 21.86 -6.04 22.69
C SER A 152 20.45 -6.62 22.47
N GLN A 153 19.98 -6.44 21.23
CA GLN A 153 18.94 -7.24 20.53
C GLN A 153 17.45 -6.79 20.59
N TYR A 154 16.97 -6.44 19.39
CA TYR A 154 15.59 -6.28 18.88
C TYR A 154 14.91 -4.90 19.02
N LEU A 155 15.16 -4.04 18.03
CA LEU A 155 14.25 -2.95 17.67
C LEU A 155 13.07 -3.54 16.88
N LEU A 156 11.91 -3.67 17.53
CA LEU A 156 10.63 -3.91 16.84
C LEU A 156 10.04 -2.55 16.50
N HIS A 157 9.83 -2.28 15.22
CA HIS A 157 9.27 -1.01 14.75
C HIS A 157 8.13 -1.26 13.78
N SER A 158 6.95 -0.72 14.09
CA SER A 158 5.88 -0.52 13.11
C SER A 158 6.35 0.46 12.04
N ILE A 159 5.86 0.30 10.81
CA ILE A 159 6.02 1.32 9.78
C ILE A 159 5.56 2.72 10.27
N LEU A 160 4.54 2.80 11.13
CA LEU A 160 4.03 4.07 11.68
C LEU A 160 4.97 4.66 12.76
N HIS A 161 5.88 3.85 13.30
CA HIS A 161 6.97 4.29 14.16
C HIS A 161 8.20 4.72 13.37
N ILE A 162 8.45 4.11 12.20
CA ILE A 162 9.59 4.46 11.34
C ILE A 162 9.27 5.70 10.51
N GLU A 163 8.14 5.69 9.82
CA GLU A 163 7.71 6.74 8.91
C GLU A 163 6.95 7.80 9.71
N LYS A 164 7.63 8.91 10.02
CA LYS A 164 7.09 10.03 10.82
C LYS A 164 6.64 11.23 10.00
N ASP A 165 7.05 11.31 8.73
CA ASP A 165 6.65 12.39 7.84
C ASP A 165 5.13 12.31 7.56
N PRO A 166 4.33 13.33 7.93
CA PRO A 166 2.87 13.32 7.71
C PRO A 166 2.46 13.31 6.23
N ASP A 167 3.36 13.70 5.33
CA ASP A 167 3.12 13.76 3.90
C ASP A 167 3.38 12.41 3.20
N SER A 168 4.11 11.49 3.84
CA SER A 168 4.36 10.14 3.32
C SER A 168 3.06 9.41 2.96
N LEU A 169 3.09 8.72 1.83
CA LEU A 169 2.03 7.86 1.34
C LEU A 169 2.36 6.40 1.64
N ILE A 170 1.42 5.67 2.25
CA ILE A 170 1.57 4.28 2.63
C ILE A 170 0.58 3.45 1.83
N ILE A 171 1.07 2.55 0.99
CA ILE A 171 0.26 1.59 0.24
C ILE A 171 0.30 0.25 0.95
N THR A 172 -0.84 -0.27 1.37
CA THR A 172 -0.93 -1.64 1.91
C THR A 172 -1.31 -2.62 0.81
N ILE A 173 -0.75 -3.82 0.90
CA ILE A 173 -1.07 -4.97 0.03
C ILE A 173 -1.07 -6.27 0.83
N ASP A 174 -1.57 -7.34 0.23
CA ASP A 174 -1.50 -8.70 0.75
C ASP A 174 -0.38 -9.49 0.08
N ASP A 175 0.20 -10.45 0.81
CA ASP A 175 1.34 -11.26 0.39
C ASP A 175 0.99 -12.37 -0.61
N ASP A 176 -0.28 -12.58 -0.92
CA ASP A 176 -0.80 -13.61 -1.83
C ASP A 176 -1.52 -13.05 -3.06
N CYS A 177 -1.25 -11.78 -3.39
CA CYS A 177 -1.93 -11.06 -4.43
C CYS A 177 -0.94 -10.62 -5.53
N LEU A 178 -1.31 -10.82 -6.80
CA LEU A 178 -0.55 -10.33 -7.95
C LEU A 178 -1.10 -9.00 -8.42
N TYR A 179 -0.31 -7.93 -8.30
CA TYR A 179 -0.75 -6.57 -8.60
C TYR A 179 -0.48 -6.14 -10.04
N HIS A 180 -1.46 -5.51 -10.69
CA HIS A 180 -1.28 -4.92 -12.01
C HIS A 180 -0.18 -3.84 -12.00
N PRO A 181 0.68 -3.71 -13.03
CA PRO A 181 1.78 -2.71 -13.05
C PRO A 181 1.36 -1.26 -12.82
N SER A 182 0.11 -0.89 -13.10
CA SER A 182 -0.39 0.48 -12.90
C SER A 182 -1.04 0.73 -11.53
N THR A 183 -1.15 -0.28 -10.66
CA THR A 183 -1.89 -0.19 -9.38
C THR A 183 -1.43 1.02 -8.56
N PHE A 184 -0.11 1.19 -8.36
CA PHE A 184 0.41 2.28 -7.54
C PHE A 184 0.23 3.65 -8.19
N ALA A 185 0.47 3.74 -9.51
CA ALA A 185 0.28 4.99 -10.24
C ALA A 185 -1.17 5.49 -10.14
N TYR A 186 -2.16 4.60 -10.23
CA TYR A 186 -3.57 4.95 -10.07
C TYR A 186 -3.91 5.42 -8.65
N LEU A 187 -3.42 4.73 -7.62
CA LEU A 187 -3.64 5.12 -6.22
C LEU A 187 -3.02 6.48 -5.92
N ILE A 188 -1.76 6.69 -6.31
CA ILE A 188 -1.01 7.92 -6.10
C ILE A 188 -1.65 9.08 -6.89
N GLY A 189 -1.95 8.88 -8.17
CA GLY A 189 -2.64 9.89 -8.98
C GLY A 189 -4.00 10.25 -8.36
N THR A 190 -4.71 9.28 -7.77
CA THR A 190 -6.00 9.56 -7.15
C THR A 190 -5.87 10.29 -5.80
N VAL A 191 -4.93 9.91 -4.94
CA VAL A 191 -4.81 10.49 -3.58
C VAL A 191 -4.56 12.01 -3.61
N PHE A 192 -3.87 12.51 -4.63
CA PHE A 192 -3.63 13.95 -4.82
C PHE A 192 -4.84 14.72 -5.35
N ASN A 193 -5.75 14.04 -6.05
CA ASN A 193 -6.93 14.66 -6.66
C ASN A 193 -8.19 14.52 -5.80
N LEU A 194 -8.10 13.83 -4.65
CA LEU A 194 -9.21 13.69 -3.72
C LEU A 194 -9.13 14.71 -2.58
N PRO A 195 -10.28 15.16 -2.06
CA PRO A 195 -10.37 15.77 -0.74
C PRO A 195 -9.56 15.00 0.31
N TRP A 196 -8.95 15.73 1.24
CA TRP A 196 -8.08 15.16 2.28
C TRP A 196 -8.79 14.12 3.17
N ASN A 197 -10.12 14.23 3.31
CA ASN A 197 -10.94 13.31 4.09
C ASN A 197 -11.37 12.06 3.31
N LEU A 198 -10.72 11.77 2.17
CA LEU A 198 -10.97 10.57 1.37
C LEU A 198 -9.70 9.75 1.16
N ILE A 199 -9.86 8.43 1.20
CA ILE A 199 -8.81 7.42 1.04
C ILE A 199 -9.11 6.55 -0.18
N PRO A 200 -8.23 6.55 -1.21
CA PRO A 200 -8.40 5.72 -2.39
C PRO A 200 -8.15 4.24 -2.10
N ALA A 201 -9.03 3.39 -2.64
CA ALA A 201 -8.87 1.95 -2.69
C ALA A 201 -9.52 1.37 -3.94
N PHE A 202 -9.11 0.18 -4.38
CA PHE A 202 -9.78 -0.49 -5.50
C PHE A 202 -11.11 -1.13 -5.09
N LEU A 203 -11.21 -1.54 -3.83
CA LEU A 203 -12.34 -2.31 -3.32
C LEU A 203 -12.80 -1.76 -1.98
N CYS A 204 -14.11 -1.77 -1.80
CA CYS A 204 -14.77 -1.41 -0.56
C CYS A 204 -15.90 -2.38 -0.28
N GLU A 205 -15.97 -2.92 0.92
CA GLU A 205 -17.05 -3.81 1.35
C GLU A 205 -18.18 -3.00 1.98
N THR A 206 -19.39 -3.16 1.47
CA THR A 206 -20.59 -2.47 1.98
C THR A 206 -21.61 -3.47 2.48
N TYR A 207 -22.35 -3.08 3.52
CA TYR A 207 -23.47 -3.85 4.05
C TYR A 207 -24.80 -3.21 3.63
N ASN A 208 -25.69 -3.99 3.02
CA ASN A 208 -27.05 -3.56 2.77
C ASN A 208 -27.95 -4.02 3.92
N PRO A 209 -28.47 -3.10 4.76
CA PRO A 209 -29.29 -3.47 5.91
C PRO A 209 -30.66 -4.05 5.52
N ARG A 210 -31.19 -3.71 4.33
CA ARG A 210 -32.49 -4.23 3.87
C ARG A 210 -32.39 -5.69 3.46
N SER A 211 -31.37 -6.04 2.67
CA SER A 211 -31.15 -7.43 2.24
C SER A 211 -30.32 -8.25 3.22
N LYS A 212 -29.67 -7.61 4.21
CA LYS A 212 -28.70 -8.21 5.12
C LYS A 212 -27.51 -8.86 4.41
N ILE A 213 -27.15 -8.34 3.22
CA ILE A 213 -26.09 -8.89 2.37
C ILE A 213 -24.89 -7.94 2.37
N TRP A 214 -23.71 -8.56 2.44
CA TRP A 214 -22.42 -7.92 2.20
C TRP A 214 -22.10 -7.92 0.70
N THR A 215 -21.68 -6.78 0.17
CA THR A 215 -21.34 -6.63 -1.24
C THR A 215 -20.03 -5.89 -1.42
N TRP A 216 -19.33 -6.23 -2.49
CA TRP A 216 -18.14 -5.50 -2.92
C TRP A 216 -18.54 -4.37 -3.86
N ARG A 217 -18.05 -3.17 -3.55
CA ARG A 217 -18.11 -2.01 -4.42
C ARG A 217 -16.73 -1.78 -5.03
N SER A 218 -16.69 -1.73 -6.36
CA SER A 218 -15.54 -1.30 -7.14
C SER A 218 -15.84 -0.07 -8.01
N THR A 219 -17.08 0.42 -8.04
CA THR A 219 -17.49 1.60 -8.82
C THR A 219 -16.87 2.87 -8.27
N ARG A 220 -16.39 3.76 -9.14
CA ARG A 220 -15.72 5.00 -8.74
C ARG A 220 -16.64 5.83 -7.83
N GLY A 221 -16.08 6.36 -6.75
CA GLY A 221 -16.80 7.31 -5.90
C GLY A 221 -16.64 7.04 -4.41
N LYS A 222 -17.25 7.90 -3.60
CA LYS A 222 -17.26 7.75 -2.15
C LYS A 222 -17.96 6.45 -1.76
N CYS A 223 -17.28 5.67 -0.93
CA CYS A 223 -17.80 4.45 -0.34
C CYS A 223 -18.00 4.61 1.17
N TYR A 224 -19.19 4.29 1.63
CA TYR A 224 -19.56 4.29 3.05
C TYR A 224 -19.42 2.87 3.63
N GLY A 225 -18.28 2.26 3.34
CA GLY A 225 -17.99 0.87 3.63
C GLY A 225 -16.57 0.69 4.17
N ILE A 226 -16.20 -0.57 4.33
CA ILE A 226 -14.89 -1.01 4.82
C ILE A 226 -13.91 -1.04 3.64
N LEU A 227 -12.71 -0.46 3.80
CA LEU A 227 -11.61 -0.58 2.85
C LEU A 227 -11.12 -2.03 2.80
N ALA A 228 -10.84 -2.56 1.61
CA ALA A 228 -10.31 -3.91 1.45
C ALA A 228 -8.83 -3.85 1.07
N ALA A 229 -7.94 -4.10 2.04
CA ALA A 229 -6.50 -3.95 1.87
C ALA A 229 -5.90 -4.95 0.86
N PHE A 230 -6.50 -6.12 0.68
CA PHE A 230 -6.11 -7.05 -0.39
C PHE A 230 -6.24 -6.37 -1.77
N GLY A 231 -7.24 -5.50 -1.92
CA GLY A 231 -7.50 -4.57 -3.02
C GLY A 231 -6.37 -3.58 -3.34
N SER A 232 -5.42 -3.42 -2.43
CA SER A 232 -4.57 -2.26 -2.28
C SER A 232 -5.32 -0.98 -1.90
N VAL A 233 -4.77 -0.29 -0.90
CA VAL A 233 -5.29 0.95 -0.30
C VAL A 233 -4.10 1.88 -0.08
N ILE A 234 -4.29 3.17 -0.32
CA ILE A 234 -3.27 4.19 -0.04
C ILE A 234 -3.69 5.14 1.07
N TYR A 235 -2.88 5.25 2.11
CA TYR A 235 -3.08 6.13 3.25
C TYR A 235 -2.08 7.29 3.19
N ARG A 236 -2.46 8.45 3.71
CA ARG A 236 -1.47 9.46 4.12
C ARG A 236 -1.04 9.11 5.53
N ARG A 237 0.25 9.27 5.85
CA ARG A 237 0.75 8.96 7.19
C ARG A 237 0.00 9.75 8.26
N ARG A 238 -0.35 11.02 8.01
CA ARG A 238 -1.12 11.88 8.92
C ARG A 238 -2.53 11.37 9.25
N ASP A 239 -3.11 10.53 8.40
CA ASP A 239 -4.48 10.05 8.55
C ASP A 239 -4.58 9.00 9.68
N ILE A 240 -3.46 8.34 10.01
CA ILE A 240 -3.35 7.31 11.03
C ILE A 240 -2.60 7.87 12.25
N ASP A 241 -3.23 7.90 13.41
CA ASP A 241 -2.58 8.32 14.67
C ASP A 241 -2.37 7.13 15.61
N ASP A 242 -1.77 7.40 16.77
CA ASP A 242 -1.37 6.36 17.73
C ASP A 242 -2.56 5.66 18.41
N THR A 243 -3.79 6.17 18.28
CA THR A 243 -4.98 5.48 18.82
C THR A 243 -5.21 4.12 18.16
N ILE A 244 -4.66 3.91 16.96
CA ILE A 244 -4.70 2.63 16.26
C ILE A 244 -4.00 1.50 17.02
N PHE A 245 -3.07 1.83 17.93
CA PHE A 245 -2.37 0.85 18.76
C PHE A 245 -3.11 0.48 20.04
N ASN A 246 -4.18 1.21 20.40
CA ASN A 246 -4.93 0.96 21.62
C ASN A 246 -5.94 -0.18 21.40
N TYR A 247 -5.61 -1.36 21.94
CA TYR A 247 -6.46 -2.54 21.88
C TYR A 247 -7.15 -2.90 23.21
N THR A 248 -7.09 -2.04 24.23
CA THR A 248 -7.57 -2.37 25.59
C THR A 248 -9.03 -2.82 25.61
N ASP A 249 -9.90 -2.13 24.87
CA ASP A 249 -11.35 -2.42 24.81
C ASP A 249 -11.80 -2.92 23.44
N VAL A 250 -10.85 -3.34 22.59
CA VAL A 250 -11.12 -3.75 21.23
C VAL A 250 -11.50 -5.24 21.22
N PRO A 251 -12.66 -5.62 20.65
CA PRO A 251 -13.05 -7.03 20.56
C PRO A 251 -11.99 -7.86 19.85
N ARG A 252 -11.81 -9.11 20.31
CA ARG A 252 -10.84 -10.04 19.71
C ARG A 252 -11.02 -10.17 18.20
N SER A 253 -12.24 -10.05 17.69
CA SER A 253 -12.52 -10.11 16.27
C SER A 253 -11.85 -9.01 15.44
N CYS A 254 -11.61 -7.81 15.98
CA CYS A 254 -10.90 -6.76 15.26
C CYS A 254 -9.43 -7.12 14.98
N TYR A 255 -8.83 -8.04 15.75
CA TYR A 255 -7.46 -8.51 15.49
C TYR A 255 -7.37 -9.34 14.20
N ILE A 256 -8.46 -9.98 13.78
CA ILE A 256 -8.50 -10.81 12.57
C ILE A 256 -9.21 -10.11 11.41
N HIS A 257 -9.75 -8.92 11.63
CA HIS A 257 -10.45 -8.10 10.64
C HIS A 257 -9.80 -6.71 10.57
N ASP A 258 -8.56 -6.68 10.08
CA ASP A 258 -7.76 -5.45 9.91
C ASP A 258 -8.49 -4.40 9.08
N ASP A 259 -9.12 -4.83 7.98
CA ASP A 259 -9.92 -3.99 7.11
C ASP A 259 -10.97 -3.18 7.90
N ILE A 260 -11.72 -3.83 8.80
CA ILE A 260 -12.72 -3.15 9.66
C ILE A 260 -12.03 -2.25 10.68
N TYR A 261 -10.98 -2.75 11.33
CA TYR A 261 -10.30 -2.03 12.38
C TYR A 261 -9.68 -0.73 11.87
N ILE A 262 -8.94 -0.79 10.78
CA ILE A 262 -8.32 0.36 10.12
C ILE A 262 -9.40 1.32 9.59
N SER A 263 -10.43 0.80 8.92
CA SER A 263 -11.53 1.62 8.41
C SER A 263 -12.30 2.32 9.53
N GLY A 264 -12.47 1.67 10.68
CA GLY A 264 -13.14 2.22 11.86
C GLY A 264 -12.37 3.37 12.51
N HIS A 265 -11.03 3.25 12.59
CA HIS A 265 -10.17 4.34 13.05
C HIS A 265 -10.22 5.55 12.10
N LEU A 266 -10.14 5.32 10.79
CA LEU A 266 -10.35 6.37 9.80
C LEU A 266 -11.75 6.99 9.90
N TYR A 267 -12.77 6.17 10.15
CA TYR A 267 -14.15 6.60 10.29
C TYR A 267 -14.33 7.62 11.42
N ARG A 268 -13.73 7.34 12.60
CA ARG A 268 -13.74 8.22 13.78
C ARG A 268 -13.09 9.58 13.53
N LYS A 269 -12.18 9.66 12.54
CA LYS A 269 -11.52 10.89 12.10
C LYS A 269 -12.23 11.59 10.94
N HIS A 270 -13.47 11.19 10.64
CA HIS A 270 -14.26 11.69 9.50
C HIS A 270 -13.60 11.45 8.13
N ILE A 271 -12.70 10.48 8.05
CA ILE A 271 -12.10 10.02 6.80
C ILE A 271 -12.97 8.90 6.24
N ARG A 272 -13.19 8.90 4.92
CA ARG A 272 -14.05 7.93 4.23
C ARG A 272 -13.35 7.28 3.06
N SER A 273 -13.77 6.08 2.75
CA SER A 273 -13.27 5.30 1.62
C SER A 273 -13.70 5.94 0.29
N TYR A 274 -12.86 5.85 -0.72
CA TYR A 274 -13.18 6.21 -2.10
C TYR A 274 -12.71 5.10 -3.03
N THR A 275 -13.64 4.47 -3.71
CA THR A 275 -13.34 3.42 -4.69
C THR A 275 -12.91 4.04 -6.00
N ILE A 276 -11.88 3.49 -6.65
CA ILE A 276 -11.29 4.06 -7.88
C ILE A 276 -11.63 3.30 -9.17
N GLY A 277 -12.37 2.18 -9.09
CA GLY A 277 -12.67 1.34 -10.24
C GLY A 277 -13.78 1.87 -11.17
N ARG A 278 -13.87 1.32 -12.38
CA ARG A 278 -14.79 1.82 -13.42
C ARG A 278 -16.21 1.26 -13.39
N GLY A 279 -16.47 0.27 -12.54
CA GLY A 279 -17.83 -0.01 -12.08
C GLY A 279 -18.60 -1.16 -12.72
N THR A 280 -18.02 -2.01 -13.58
CA THR A 280 -18.73 -3.23 -14.05
C THR A 280 -18.41 -4.51 -13.25
N GLY A 281 -18.11 -4.37 -11.95
CA GLY A 281 -17.81 -5.50 -11.06
C GLY A 281 -16.35 -5.96 -11.13
N LEU A 282 -16.04 -7.16 -10.61
CA LEU A 282 -14.69 -7.74 -10.58
C LEU A 282 -14.09 -8.05 -11.97
N LEU A 283 -14.83 -7.78 -13.06
CA LEU A 283 -14.54 -8.22 -14.42
C LEU A 283 -14.30 -7.07 -15.43
N ASP A 284 -14.21 -5.80 -14.98
CA ASP A 284 -14.11 -4.67 -15.92
C ASP A 284 -12.71 -4.45 -16.51
N PHE A 285 -12.67 -4.42 -17.83
CA PHE A 285 -11.51 -4.44 -18.74
C PHE A 285 -10.68 -3.14 -18.80
N GLY A 286 -10.68 -2.32 -17.74
CA GLY A 286 -9.84 -1.10 -17.62
C GLY A 286 -8.91 -1.11 -16.40
N ILE A 287 -9.07 -2.09 -15.51
CA ILE A 287 -8.15 -2.42 -14.43
C ILE A 287 -7.79 -3.88 -14.67
N PRO A 288 -6.74 -4.17 -15.45
CA PRO A 288 -6.45 -5.53 -15.86
C PRO A 288 -6.02 -6.31 -14.62
N TRP A 289 -6.95 -7.04 -14.00
CA TRP A 289 -6.65 -7.94 -12.90
C TRP A 289 -5.85 -7.29 -11.75
N SER A 290 -6.35 -6.20 -11.13
CA SER A 290 -5.58 -5.47 -10.09
C SER A 290 -5.07 -6.37 -8.99
N ILE A 291 -5.77 -7.49 -8.72
CA ILE A 291 -5.33 -8.60 -7.90
C ILE A 291 -5.77 -9.93 -8.54
N LYS A 292 -4.81 -10.82 -8.78
CA LYS A 292 -5.10 -12.27 -8.81
C LYS A 292 -4.61 -12.87 -7.51
N TYR A 293 -5.43 -13.73 -6.89
CA TYR A 293 -4.89 -14.64 -5.89
C TYR A 293 -3.77 -15.43 -6.54
N ASN A 294 -2.65 -15.56 -5.84
CA ASN A 294 -1.53 -16.33 -6.32
C ASN A 294 -2.01 -17.79 -6.53
N PRO A 295 -2.01 -18.31 -7.78
CA PRO A 295 -2.51 -19.67 -8.05
C PRO A 295 -1.73 -20.73 -7.28
N LYS A 296 -0.48 -20.43 -6.87
CA LYS A 296 0.33 -21.32 -6.04
C LYS A 296 -0.29 -21.58 -4.66
N LEU A 297 -1.10 -20.67 -4.11
CA LEU A 297 -1.82 -20.93 -2.85
C LEU A 297 -2.75 -22.14 -2.95
N THR A 298 -3.52 -22.20 -4.05
CA THR A 298 -4.44 -23.31 -4.30
C THR A 298 -3.65 -24.60 -4.53
N ASN A 299 -2.58 -24.52 -5.31
CA ASN A 299 -1.75 -25.69 -5.64
C ASN A 299 -1.04 -26.27 -4.41
N LEU A 300 -0.57 -25.42 -3.48
CA LEU A 300 0.04 -25.84 -2.22
C LEU A 300 -0.97 -26.11 -1.09
N LYS A 301 -2.28 -26.07 -1.38
CA LYS A 301 -3.37 -26.27 -0.40
C LYS A 301 -3.29 -25.35 0.82
N LEU A 302 -2.71 -24.16 0.68
CA LEU A 302 -2.54 -23.18 1.75
C LEU A 302 -3.77 -22.26 1.94
N THR A 303 -4.86 -22.53 1.24
CA THR A 303 -6.10 -21.75 1.34
C THR A 303 -6.71 -21.76 2.74
N HIS A 304 -6.43 -22.78 3.55
CA HIS A 304 -6.80 -22.85 4.96
C HIS A 304 -6.12 -21.78 5.84
N LEU A 305 -5.05 -21.14 5.36
CA LEU A 305 -4.35 -20.03 6.02
C LEU A 305 -4.95 -18.64 5.70
N THR A 306 -6.07 -18.60 4.98
CA THR A 306 -6.80 -17.36 4.72
C THR A 306 -7.88 -17.13 5.78
N ILE A 307 -8.11 -15.87 6.16
CA ILE A 307 -9.11 -15.55 7.19
C ILE A 307 -10.51 -15.96 6.78
N SER A 308 -10.84 -15.86 5.49
CA SER A 308 -12.14 -16.27 4.96
C SER A 308 -12.47 -17.75 5.21
N LYS A 309 -11.47 -18.58 5.56
CA LYS A 309 -11.63 -19.99 5.90
C LYS A 309 -11.63 -20.28 7.40
N MET A 310 -11.46 -19.27 8.26
CA MET A 310 -11.58 -19.45 9.71
C MET A 310 -13.04 -19.71 10.11
N LYS A 311 -13.23 -20.53 11.15
CA LYS A 311 -14.57 -20.78 11.72
C LYS A 311 -15.15 -19.47 12.30
N ASN A 312 -16.46 -19.27 12.14
CA ASN A 312 -17.21 -18.13 12.68
C ASN A 312 -16.73 -16.74 12.20
N THR A 313 -16.03 -16.66 11.07
CA THR A 313 -15.51 -15.40 10.51
C THR A 313 -16.58 -14.32 10.38
N ILE A 314 -17.80 -14.67 9.92
CA ILE A 314 -18.90 -13.71 9.77
C ILE A 314 -19.41 -13.20 11.12
N GLU A 315 -19.49 -14.07 12.13
CA GLU A 315 -19.93 -13.69 13.48
C GLU A 315 -18.91 -12.75 14.12
N LEU A 316 -17.63 -13.12 14.09
CA LEU A 316 -16.52 -12.31 14.59
C LEU A 316 -16.51 -10.94 13.90
N LYS A 317 -16.68 -10.90 12.58
CA LYS A 317 -16.77 -9.66 11.81
C LYS A 317 -17.78 -8.67 12.40
N ASN A 318 -18.97 -9.14 12.81
CA ASN A 318 -20.04 -8.29 13.34
C ASN A 318 -19.68 -7.63 14.68
N ASP A 319 -18.88 -8.28 15.53
CA ASP A 319 -18.49 -7.68 16.81
C ASP A 319 -17.54 -6.48 16.63
N CYS A 320 -16.59 -6.59 15.69
CA CYS A 320 -15.70 -5.47 15.39
C CYS A 320 -16.45 -4.29 14.77
N ILE A 321 -17.40 -4.62 13.90
CA ILE A 321 -18.36 -3.67 13.29
C ILE A 321 -19.14 -2.91 14.37
N ARG A 322 -19.69 -3.62 15.37
CA ARG A 322 -20.42 -3.01 16.48
C ARG A 322 -19.54 -2.10 17.32
N TYR A 323 -18.27 -2.48 17.57
CA TYR A 323 -17.33 -1.65 18.32
C TYR A 323 -17.09 -0.26 17.69
N PHE A 324 -17.12 -0.17 16.36
CA PHE A 324 -17.06 1.11 15.65
C PHE A 324 -18.43 1.74 15.38
N ASN A 325 -19.51 1.22 15.98
CA ASN A 325 -20.89 1.66 15.78
C ASN A 325 -21.26 1.79 14.29
N TYR A 326 -20.88 0.75 13.53
CA TYR A 326 -20.91 0.67 12.07
C TYR A 326 -21.80 1.69 11.34
N PHE A 327 -21.14 2.71 10.78
CA PHE A 327 -21.63 3.62 9.73
C PHE A 327 -23.05 4.20 9.91
N ARG A 328 -23.47 4.50 11.14
CA ARG A 328 -24.57 5.46 11.39
C ARG A 328 -24.19 6.87 10.98
#